data_AF-A0AAT9G966-F1
#
_entry.id   AF-A0AAT9G966-F1
#
_cell.length_a   1.000
_cell.length_b   1.000
_cell.length_c   1.000
_cell.angle_alpha   90.00
_cell.angle_beta   90.00
_cell.angle_gamma   90.00
#
_symmetry.space_group_name_H-M   'P 1'
#
loop_
_entity.id
_entity.type
_entity.pdbx_description
1 polymer ?
#
loop_
_entity_poly.entity_id
_entity_poly.type
_entity_poly.pdbx_seq_one_letter_code
_entity_poly.pdbx_strand_id
1 'polypeptide(L)'
;MTVTKGESNNIAGFHLSEIYSPWVTWPRMTAEFLKAKMMPETLKTWVNTSLGETWEEGGDKVDETSLLSRKENWGNVVPNGVVIITAGVDVQNDRLEVEIVGWGVKEESWSLDYRVIYGDPARNEIWDDLDNILEQNIKHQSGINLRIASVCVDSGGHHTQAVYAYCKKRQLRRIFAIKGSSIAGKALVSRPSIANRMRVKLFSIGTDTAKEMIYSRLKITELGPGYCHFPINYDAEYFKQLTAEKIVTYYNKGFPTRKWEKPAGKRNEALDCRVYALAALYILNPNLELLANKMLEQTAKVEVKETKKKLSLNFIKPIRKTTSFVKNW
;
A
#
# COMPACT_ATOMS: atom_id res chain seq x y z
N MET A 1 9.65 -37.91 -11.04
CA MET A 1 10.06 -38.13 -9.64
C MET A 1 11.57 -38.08 -9.61
N THR A 2 12.13 -36.99 -9.10
CA THR A 2 13.59 -36.80 -9.08
C THR A 2 14.03 -36.95 -7.63
N VAL A 3 15.00 -37.83 -7.37
CA VAL A 3 15.55 -38.03 -6.02
C VAL A 3 16.53 -36.90 -5.73
N THR A 4 16.30 -36.16 -4.65
CA THR A 4 17.22 -35.10 -4.20
C THR A 4 18.54 -35.74 -3.74
N LYS A 5 19.66 -35.39 -4.39
CA LYS A 5 21.01 -35.77 -3.93
C LYS A 5 21.41 -34.88 -2.75
N GLY A 6 21.18 -35.35 -1.53
CA GLY A 6 21.74 -34.78 -0.29
C GLY A 6 22.43 -35.88 0.52
N GLU A 7 23.47 -35.53 1.28
CA GLU A 7 24.21 -36.46 2.15
C GLU A 7 23.26 -37.29 3.03
N SER A 8 23.60 -38.58 3.15
CA SER A 8 22.74 -39.65 3.66
C SER A 8 22.25 -39.40 5.09
N ASN A 9 21.02 -38.91 5.20
CA ASN A 9 20.13 -39.31 6.28
C ASN A 9 19.19 -40.37 5.72
N ASN A 10 18.84 -41.39 6.50
CA ASN A 10 18.10 -42.60 6.13
C ASN A 10 16.62 -42.35 5.71
N ILE A 11 16.32 -41.19 5.12
CA ILE A 11 15.00 -40.68 4.78
C ILE A 11 15.05 -40.24 3.31
N ALA A 12 14.23 -40.87 2.46
CA ALA A 12 14.07 -40.46 1.07
C ALA A 12 13.21 -39.19 0.96
N GLY A 13 13.76 -38.12 0.38
CA GLY A 13 13.01 -36.94 -0.03
C GLY A 13 12.48 -37.10 -1.45
N PHE A 14 11.22 -36.75 -1.68
CA PHE A 14 10.60 -36.80 -3.01
C PHE A 14 10.25 -35.38 -3.47
N HIS A 15 10.58 -35.10 -4.73
CA HIS A 15 10.17 -33.88 -5.43
C HIS A 15 9.16 -34.25 -6.52
N LEU A 16 7.95 -33.71 -6.43
CA LEU A 16 6.85 -33.98 -7.35
C LEU A 16 5.93 -32.76 -7.47
N SER A 17 5.68 -32.32 -8.71
CA SER A 17 4.72 -31.26 -9.00
C SER A 17 3.28 -31.75 -8.85
N GLU A 18 2.40 -30.82 -8.45
CA GLU A 18 0.94 -30.95 -8.44
C GLU A 18 0.36 -31.35 -9.80
N ILE A 19 1.08 -31.14 -10.91
CA ILE A 19 0.69 -31.60 -12.26
C ILE A 19 0.40 -33.11 -12.29
N TYR A 20 1.11 -33.89 -11.48
CA TYR A 20 0.94 -35.34 -11.39
C TYR A 20 -0.22 -35.75 -10.46
N SER A 21 -0.88 -34.80 -9.80
CA SER A 21 -1.96 -35.08 -8.86
C SER A 21 -3.26 -35.43 -9.59
N PRO A 22 -3.90 -36.58 -9.28
CA PRO A 22 -5.21 -36.90 -9.83
C PRO A 22 -6.35 -36.02 -9.26
N TRP A 23 -6.06 -35.16 -8.29
CA TRP A 23 -7.03 -34.30 -7.60
C TRP A 23 -7.10 -32.89 -8.21
N VAL A 24 -6.27 -32.61 -9.22
CA VAL A 24 -6.11 -31.29 -9.84
C VAL A 24 -6.17 -31.46 -11.34
N THR A 25 -6.96 -30.61 -12.01
CA THR A 25 -7.11 -30.65 -13.47
C THR A 25 -6.22 -29.61 -14.12
N TRP A 26 -5.72 -29.91 -15.33
CA TRP A 26 -4.93 -28.97 -16.13
C TRP A 26 -5.61 -27.60 -16.32
N PRO A 27 -6.91 -27.50 -16.66
CA PRO A 27 -7.56 -26.20 -16.78
C PRO A 27 -7.56 -25.40 -15.48
N ARG A 28 -7.76 -26.06 -14.32
CA ARG A 28 -7.69 -25.41 -13.01
C ARG A 28 -6.27 -24.91 -12.74
N MET A 29 -5.27 -25.74 -12.97
CA MET A 29 -3.87 -25.37 -12.75
C MET A 29 -3.44 -24.20 -13.65
N THR A 30 -3.84 -24.19 -14.92
CA THR A 30 -3.60 -23.06 -15.84
C THR A 30 -4.29 -21.79 -15.36
N ALA A 31 -5.55 -21.88 -14.89
CA ALA A 31 -6.26 -20.71 -14.36
C ALA A 31 -5.56 -20.12 -13.11
N GLU A 32 -5.11 -20.98 -12.20
CA GLU A 32 -4.36 -20.56 -11.01
C GLU A 32 -2.98 -19.99 -11.37
N PHE A 33 -2.29 -20.59 -12.34
CA PHE A 33 -1.04 -20.04 -12.90
C PHE A 33 -1.24 -18.65 -13.49
N LEU A 34 -2.27 -18.43 -14.29
CA LEU A 34 -2.55 -17.14 -14.92
C LEU A 34 -2.86 -16.06 -13.88
N LYS A 35 -3.55 -16.41 -12.79
CA LYS A 35 -3.77 -15.50 -11.65
C LYS A 35 -2.47 -15.21 -10.90
N ALA A 36 -1.68 -16.24 -10.62
CA ALA A 36 -0.41 -16.12 -9.90
C ALA A 36 0.63 -15.33 -10.70
N LYS A 37 0.69 -15.49 -12.02
CA LYS A 37 1.62 -14.78 -12.91
C LYS A 37 1.48 -13.26 -12.86
N MET A 38 0.35 -12.74 -12.38
CA MET A 38 0.10 -11.30 -12.32
C MET A 38 0.89 -10.58 -11.23
N MET A 39 1.34 -11.27 -10.17
CA MET A 39 2.13 -10.68 -9.10
C MET A 39 3.34 -11.57 -8.80
N PRO A 40 4.56 -11.03 -8.62
CA PRO A 40 5.71 -11.90 -8.42
C PRO A 40 5.65 -12.71 -7.12
N GLU A 41 5.04 -12.18 -6.06
CA GLU A 41 4.87 -12.90 -4.79
C GLU A 41 3.92 -14.12 -4.90
N THR A 42 2.83 -13.99 -5.68
CA THR A 42 1.90 -15.09 -5.89
C THR A 42 2.47 -16.11 -6.88
N LEU A 43 3.22 -15.65 -7.89
CA LEU A 43 3.97 -16.54 -8.80
C LEU A 43 5.00 -17.37 -8.04
N LYS A 44 5.81 -16.74 -7.18
CA LYS A 44 6.77 -17.45 -6.32
C LYS A 44 6.08 -18.50 -5.47
N THR A 45 4.95 -18.16 -4.85
CA THR A 45 4.16 -19.10 -4.05
C THR A 45 3.70 -20.27 -4.92
N TRP A 46 3.12 -20.01 -6.10
CA TRP A 46 2.63 -21.04 -7.01
C TRP A 46 3.75 -21.96 -7.52
N VAL A 47 4.92 -21.43 -7.88
CA VAL A 47 6.07 -22.26 -8.31
C VAL A 47 6.51 -23.18 -7.17
N ASN A 48 6.67 -22.63 -5.96
CA ASN A 48 7.10 -23.41 -4.81
C ASN A 48 6.06 -24.48 -4.40
N THR A 49 4.76 -24.14 -4.41
CA THR A 49 3.71 -25.05 -3.91
C THR A 49 3.19 -26.01 -4.96
N SER A 50 2.97 -25.54 -6.20
CA SER A 50 2.34 -26.32 -7.27
C SER A 50 3.37 -27.03 -8.15
N LEU A 51 4.54 -26.43 -8.40
CA LEU A 51 5.62 -27.13 -9.13
C LEU A 51 6.59 -27.84 -8.18
N GLY A 52 6.63 -27.45 -6.91
CA GLY A 52 7.61 -27.93 -5.95
C GLY A 52 9.01 -27.35 -6.18
N GLU A 53 9.19 -26.49 -7.17
CA GLU A 53 10.48 -25.98 -7.62
C GLU A 53 11.03 -24.91 -6.67
N THR A 54 12.35 -24.77 -6.64
CA THR A 54 13.00 -23.69 -5.89
C THR A 54 12.98 -22.41 -6.70
N TRP A 55 12.42 -21.34 -6.15
CA TRP A 55 12.46 -20.02 -6.77
C TRP A 55 13.76 -19.27 -6.43
N GLU A 56 14.56 -18.95 -7.46
CA GLU A 56 15.69 -18.04 -7.32
C GLU A 56 15.21 -16.58 -7.43
N GLU A 57 15.49 -15.76 -6.40
CA GLU A 57 15.20 -14.34 -6.48
C GLU A 57 16.24 -13.63 -7.34
N GLY A 58 15.80 -13.06 -8.46
CA GLY A 58 16.63 -12.15 -9.26
C GLY A 58 17.14 -11.00 -8.40
N GLY A 59 18.43 -10.68 -8.52
CA GLY A 59 19.23 -9.84 -7.63
C GLY A 59 18.48 -8.79 -6.80
N ASP A 60 18.82 -8.71 -5.52
CA ASP A 60 18.11 -7.93 -4.48
C ASP A 60 18.19 -6.40 -4.62
N LYS A 61 18.82 -5.86 -5.65
CA LYS A 61 18.93 -4.42 -5.85
C LYS A 61 17.83 -3.93 -6.80
N VAL A 62 16.84 -3.25 -6.23
CA VAL A 62 16.02 -2.31 -6.99
C VAL A 62 16.91 -1.13 -7.36
N ASP A 63 17.00 -0.82 -8.65
CA ASP A 63 17.78 0.31 -9.13
C ASP A 63 17.01 1.62 -8.88
N GLU A 64 17.54 2.46 -7.99
CA GLU A 64 17.00 3.79 -7.65
C GLU A 64 16.80 4.65 -8.91
N THR A 65 17.69 4.54 -9.89
CA THR A 65 17.61 5.36 -11.12
C THR A 65 16.42 4.97 -11.99
N SER A 66 16.09 3.67 -12.02
CA SER A 66 14.89 3.17 -12.71
C SER A 66 13.59 3.67 -12.09
N LEU A 67 13.55 3.89 -10.78
CA LEU A 67 12.37 4.43 -10.09
C LEU A 67 12.22 5.93 -10.35
N LEU A 68 13.34 6.66 -10.38
CA LEU A 68 13.34 8.10 -10.68
C LEU A 68 12.84 8.41 -12.10
N SER A 69 13.12 7.55 -13.08
CA SER A 69 12.62 7.72 -14.46
C SER A 69 11.13 7.41 -14.61
N ARG A 70 10.53 6.71 -13.64
CA ARG A 70 9.10 6.31 -13.63
C ARG A 70 8.19 7.32 -12.94
N LYS A 71 8.71 8.50 -12.56
CA LYS A 71 7.91 9.52 -11.91
C LYS A 71 6.87 10.11 -12.88
N GLU A 72 5.66 10.28 -12.36
CA GLU A 72 4.51 10.76 -13.12
C GLU A 72 3.99 12.08 -12.53
N ASN A 73 3.28 12.86 -13.34
CA ASN A 73 2.67 14.11 -12.90
C ASN A 73 1.15 14.00 -12.93
N TRP A 74 0.54 14.02 -11.75
CA TRP A 74 -0.92 14.10 -11.57
C TRP A 74 -1.37 15.36 -10.81
N GLY A 75 -0.48 16.33 -10.62
CA GLY A 75 -0.78 17.59 -9.95
C GLY A 75 -1.30 17.41 -8.52
N ASN A 76 -2.39 18.12 -8.18
CA ASN A 76 -3.00 18.12 -6.84
C ASN A 76 -4.24 17.23 -6.74
N VAL A 77 -4.45 16.33 -7.70
CA VAL A 77 -5.60 15.41 -7.72
C VAL A 77 -5.12 13.98 -7.75
N VAL A 78 -5.93 13.09 -7.18
CA VAL A 78 -5.65 11.66 -7.17
C VAL A 78 -5.97 11.07 -8.55
N PRO A 79 -5.07 10.27 -9.14
CA PRO A 79 -5.28 9.60 -10.42
C PRO A 79 -6.50 8.68 -10.45
N ASN A 80 -7.12 8.54 -11.62
CA ASN A 80 -8.34 7.74 -11.82
C ASN A 80 -8.24 6.25 -11.41
N GLY A 81 -7.04 5.68 -11.36
CA GLY A 81 -6.83 4.29 -10.96
C GLY A 81 -7.04 4.04 -9.46
N VAL A 82 -7.03 5.09 -8.64
CA VAL A 82 -7.13 4.97 -7.18
C VAL A 82 -8.58 4.86 -6.73
N VAL A 83 -8.91 3.77 -6.06
CA VAL A 83 -10.26 3.50 -5.55
C VAL A 83 -10.36 3.62 -4.04
N ILE A 84 -9.22 3.54 -3.34
CA ILE A 84 -9.15 3.68 -1.89
C ILE A 84 -7.80 4.26 -1.47
N ILE A 85 -7.77 4.96 -0.35
CA ILE A 85 -6.57 5.60 0.19
C ILE A 85 -6.31 5.07 1.60
N THR A 86 -5.07 4.73 1.89
CA THR A 86 -4.59 4.40 3.24
C THR A 86 -3.39 5.26 3.61
N ALA A 87 -3.00 5.25 4.88
CA ALA A 87 -1.77 5.89 5.30
C ALA A 87 -0.96 5.05 6.29
N GLY A 88 0.35 5.22 6.24
CA GLY A 88 1.30 4.68 7.20
C GLY A 88 1.97 5.84 7.94
N VAL A 89 2.05 5.72 9.27
CA VAL A 89 2.68 6.72 10.13
C VAL A 89 3.80 6.06 10.92
N ASP A 90 5.01 6.54 10.72
CA ASP A 90 6.18 6.16 11.51
C ASP A 90 6.46 7.21 12.59
N VAL A 91 6.73 6.75 13.81
CA VAL A 91 6.85 7.60 15.00
C VAL A 91 8.31 7.64 15.43
N GLN A 92 8.96 8.78 15.22
CA GLN A 92 10.34 9.03 15.61
C GLN A 92 10.38 9.93 16.85
N ASN A 93 11.54 10.09 17.49
CA ASN A 93 11.63 10.85 18.74
C ASN A 93 11.33 12.36 18.58
N ASP A 94 11.49 12.91 17.37
CA ASP A 94 11.42 14.34 17.08
C ASP A 94 10.46 14.70 15.94
N ARG A 95 9.73 13.71 15.41
CA ARG A 95 8.81 13.89 14.27
C ARG A 95 7.87 12.70 14.07
N LEU A 96 6.83 12.94 13.27
CA LEU A 96 6.01 11.91 12.65
C LEU A 96 6.24 11.93 11.13
N GLU A 97 6.51 10.79 10.53
CA GLU A 97 6.58 10.64 9.08
C GLU A 97 5.33 9.93 8.59
N VAL A 98 4.69 10.48 7.56
CA VAL A 98 3.39 10.02 7.07
C VAL A 98 3.47 9.83 5.57
N GLU A 99 3.16 8.62 5.11
CA GLU A 99 2.93 8.35 3.70
C GLU A 99 1.45 8.05 3.46
N ILE A 100 0.86 8.76 2.49
CA ILE A 100 -0.50 8.54 2.01
C ILE A 100 -0.43 7.79 0.69
N VAL A 101 -1.07 6.62 0.62
CA VAL A 101 -1.00 5.73 -0.55
C VAL A 101 -2.41 5.46 -1.08
N GLY A 102 -2.59 5.71 -2.38
CA GLY A 102 -3.76 5.31 -3.13
C GLY A 102 -3.60 3.90 -3.69
N TRP A 103 -4.67 3.12 -3.69
CA TRP A 103 -4.69 1.75 -4.20
C TRP A 103 -5.77 1.59 -5.26
N GLY A 104 -5.41 0.92 -6.35
CA GLY A 104 -6.28 0.54 -7.44
C GLY A 104 -6.56 -0.95 -7.46
N VAL A 105 -7.24 -1.41 -8.51
CA VAL A 105 -7.54 -2.82 -8.72
C VAL A 105 -6.25 -3.64 -8.78
N LYS A 106 -6.25 -4.84 -8.18
CA LYS A 106 -5.07 -5.72 -8.09
C LYS A 106 -3.84 -5.03 -7.47
N GLU A 107 -4.10 -4.15 -6.50
CA GLU A 107 -3.08 -3.52 -5.65
C GLU A 107 -2.00 -2.73 -6.42
N GLU A 108 -2.34 -2.24 -7.62
CA GLU A 108 -1.62 -1.11 -8.21
C GLU A 108 -1.68 0.08 -7.25
N SER A 109 -0.57 0.79 -7.07
CA SER A 109 -0.39 1.74 -5.95
C SER A 109 0.18 3.08 -6.40
N TRP A 110 -0.30 4.16 -5.79
CA TRP A 110 0.15 5.52 -6.02
C TRP A 110 0.62 6.12 -4.70
N SER A 111 1.89 6.50 -4.60
CA SER A 111 2.36 7.30 -3.45
C SER A 111 1.85 8.73 -3.62
N LEU A 112 0.80 9.11 -2.90
CA LEU A 112 0.07 10.37 -3.15
C LEU A 112 0.75 11.54 -2.46
N ASP A 113 1.26 11.32 -1.24
CA ASP A 113 1.90 12.36 -0.44
C ASP A 113 2.80 11.77 0.62
N TYR A 114 3.90 12.46 0.91
CA TYR A 114 4.84 12.13 1.96
C TYR A 114 5.12 13.39 2.78
N ARG A 115 4.80 13.35 4.08
CA ARG A 115 4.94 14.52 4.95
C ARG A 115 5.72 14.15 6.21
N VAL A 116 6.55 15.09 6.65
CA VAL A 116 7.25 15.04 7.92
C VAL A 116 6.70 16.14 8.81
N ILE A 117 6.14 15.76 9.96
CA ILE A 117 5.61 16.68 10.98
C ILE A 117 6.66 16.75 12.09
N TYR A 118 7.35 17.87 12.22
CA TYR A 118 8.38 18.03 13.25
C TYR A 118 7.76 18.39 14.60
N GLY A 119 8.23 17.75 15.66
CA GLY A 119 7.78 17.98 17.03
C GLY A 119 7.95 16.75 17.91
N ASP A 120 7.83 16.94 19.22
CA ASP A 120 7.92 15.86 20.20
C ASP A 120 6.60 15.03 20.22
N PRO A 121 6.60 13.72 19.91
CA PRO A 121 5.41 12.88 19.97
C PRO A 121 4.81 12.72 21.37
N ALA A 122 5.47 13.18 22.43
CA ALA A 122 4.87 13.27 23.76
C ALA A 122 3.87 14.44 23.89
N ARG A 123 3.90 15.41 22.97
CA ARG A 123 3.02 16.58 22.95
C ARG A 123 1.76 16.32 22.12
N ASN A 124 0.64 16.94 22.44
CA ASN A 124 -0.63 16.69 21.73
C ASN A 124 -0.68 17.40 20.37
N GLU A 125 0.02 18.52 20.23
CA GLU A 125 0.00 19.41 19.07
C GLU A 125 0.38 18.66 17.78
N ILE A 126 1.42 17.82 17.83
CA ILE A 126 1.85 17.03 16.67
C ILE A 126 0.81 15.98 16.24
N TRP A 127 0.02 15.46 17.17
CA TRP A 127 -1.06 14.52 16.87
C TRP A 127 -2.30 15.22 16.30
N ASP A 128 -2.54 16.47 16.69
CA ASP A 128 -3.58 17.31 16.10
C ASP A 128 -3.19 17.72 14.66
N ASP A 129 -1.92 18.01 14.41
CA ASP A 129 -1.40 18.23 13.06
C ASP A 129 -1.51 16.97 12.19
N LEU A 130 -1.24 15.79 12.76
CA LEU A 130 -1.49 14.52 12.07
C LEU A 130 -2.97 14.37 11.71
N ASP A 131 -3.89 14.65 12.63
CA ASP A 131 -5.32 14.62 12.34
C ASP A 131 -5.72 15.58 11.22
N ASN A 132 -5.18 16.80 11.25
CA ASN A 132 -5.42 17.80 10.20
C ASN A 132 -5.02 17.30 8.81
N ILE A 133 -3.98 16.45 8.71
CA ILE A 133 -3.59 15.79 7.47
C ILE A 133 -4.56 14.66 7.14
N LEU A 134 -4.85 13.78 8.11
CA LEU A 134 -5.65 12.58 7.89
C LEU A 134 -7.14 12.85 7.63
N GLU A 135 -7.64 14.03 8.02
CA GLU A 135 -9.03 14.45 7.83
C GLU A 135 -9.29 15.10 6.46
N GLN A 136 -8.23 15.45 5.72
CA GLN A 136 -8.35 16.14 4.44
C GLN A 136 -9.19 15.34 3.44
N ASN A 137 -10.13 16.04 2.79
CA ASN A 137 -10.80 15.50 1.63
C ASN A 137 -9.85 15.60 0.44
N ILE A 138 -9.55 14.46 -0.15
CA ILE A 138 -8.60 14.35 -1.25
C ILE A 138 -9.39 14.33 -2.55
N LYS A 139 -9.17 15.34 -3.41
CA LYS A 139 -9.86 15.45 -4.69
C LYS A 139 -9.38 14.36 -5.64
N HIS A 140 -10.31 13.56 -6.16
CA HIS A 140 -10.03 12.58 -7.19
C HIS A 140 -10.27 13.19 -8.58
N GLN A 141 -9.52 12.74 -9.58
CA GLN A 141 -9.62 13.22 -10.97
C GLN A 141 -11.03 13.09 -11.55
N SER A 142 -11.80 12.11 -11.06
CA SER A 142 -13.21 11.94 -11.43
C SER A 142 -14.19 12.94 -10.81
N GLY A 143 -13.72 13.90 -10.01
CA GLY A 143 -14.55 14.90 -9.31
C GLY A 143 -15.16 14.42 -7.99
N ILE A 144 -14.92 13.17 -7.58
CA ILE A 144 -15.33 12.64 -6.27
C ILE A 144 -14.27 13.01 -5.23
N ASN A 145 -14.67 13.24 -3.98
CA ASN A 145 -13.72 13.39 -2.89
C ASN A 145 -13.51 12.04 -2.19
N LEU A 146 -12.26 11.61 -2.11
CA LEU A 146 -11.84 10.47 -1.31
C LEU A 146 -11.36 10.92 0.06
N ARG A 147 -11.36 10.00 1.02
CA ARG A 147 -10.79 10.19 2.36
C ARG A 147 -9.87 9.01 2.65
N ILE A 148 -8.94 9.21 3.58
CA ILE A 148 -8.08 8.12 4.06
C ILE A 148 -8.96 7.13 4.84
N ALA A 149 -9.02 5.90 4.35
CA ALA A 149 -9.96 4.88 4.81
C ALA A 149 -9.44 4.04 5.99
N SER A 150 -8.12 3.95 6.16
CA SER A 150 -7.44 3.18 7.20
C SER A 150 -6.02 3.71 7.39
N VAL A 151 -5.55 3.75 8.63
CA VAL A 151 -4.22 4.25 8.99
C VAL A 151 -3.55 3.32 10.00
N CYS A 152 -2.28 3.02 9.78
CA CYS A 152 -1.44 2.33 10.76
C CYS A 152 -0.40 3.29 11.34
N VAL A 153 -0.27 3.30 12.67
CA VAL A 153 0.70 4.11 13.41
C VAL A 153 1.63 3.20 14.17
N ASP A 154 2.95 3.31 13.93
CA ASP A 154 3.92 2.47 14.63
C ASP A 154 4.00 2.81 16.12
N SER A 155 4.05 1.75 16.93
CA SER A 155 4.17 1.84 18.38
C SER A 155 5.49 1.24 18.90
N GLY A 156 6.38 0.82 18.00
CA GLY A 156 7.63 0.12 18.29
C GLY A 156 8.71 0.95 18.97
N GLY A 157 8.60 2.28 18.96
CA GLY A 157 9.56 3.22 19.57
C GLY A 157 9.28 3.61 21.03
N HIS A 158 9.92 4.71 21.47
CA HIS A 158 9.84 5.22 22.85
C HIS A 158 8.48 5.84 23.23
N HIS A 159 7.61 6.13 22.24
CA HIS A 159 6.34 6.83 22.44
C HIS A 159 5.10 5.91 22.40
N THR A 160 5.25 4.62 22.71
CA THR A 160 4.17 3.61 22.66
C THR A 160 2.89 4.06 23.37
N GLN A 161 3.00 4.72 24.53
CA GLN A 161 1.82 5.17 25.27
C GLN A 161 1.05 6.29 24.56
N ALA A 162 1.75 7.25 23.96
CA ALA A 162 1.15 8.33 23.19
C ALA A 162 0.40 7.79 21.97
N VAL A 163 1.05 6.87 21.23
CA VAL A 163 0.44 6.17 20.08
C VAL A 163 -0.83 5.43 20.49
N TYR A 164 -0.78 4.70 21.60
CA TYR A 164 -1.95 3.97 22.10
C TYR A 164 -3.09 4.90 22.50
N ALA A 165 -2.80 5.99 23.20
CA ALA A 165 -3.79 7.00 23.56
C ALA A 165 -4.42 7.66 22.32
N TYR A 166 -3.61 7.99 21.31
CA TYR A 166 -4.04 8.58 20.05
C TYR A 166 -4.94 7.62 19.26
N CYS A 167 -4.50 6.39 19.02
CA CYS A 167 -5.25 5.38 18.25
C CYS A 167 -6.53 4.95 18.98
N LYS A 168 -6.53 4.85 20.32
CA LYS A 168 -7.72 4.42 21.08
C LYS A 168 -8.92 5.31 20.84
N LYS A 169 -8.72 6.63 20.82
CA LYS A 169 -9.78 7.62 20.57
C LYS A 169 -10.32 7.56 19.14
N ARG A 170 -9.51 7.07 18.18
CA ARG A 170 -9.76 7.14 16.74
C ARG A 170 -10.04 5.78 16.08
N GLN A 171 -10.31 4.74 16.87
CA GLN A 171 -10.58 3.39 16.33
C GLN A 171 -11.76 3.34 15.36
N LEU A 172 -12.79 4.18 15.56
CA LEU A 172 -13.95 4.27 14.66
C LEU A 172 -13.55 4.80 13.27
N ARG A 173 -12.52 5.65 13.20
CA ARG A 173 -11.91 6.14 11.96
C ARG A 173 -10.89 5.16 11.36
N ARG A 174 -10.75 3.96 11.94
CA ARG A 174 -9.82 2.91 11.50
C ARG A 174 -8.35 3.36 11.55
N ILE A 175 -8.01 4.13 12.58
CA ILE A 175 -6.63 4.47 12.92
C ILE A 175 -6.17 3.47 13.98
N PHE A 176 -5.20 2.64 13.64
CA PHE A 176 -4.77 1.50 14.46
C PHE A 176 -3.29 1.58 14.82
N ALA A 177 -2.98 1.15 16.05
CA ALA A 177 -1.61 0.97 16.49
C ALA A 177 -1.08 -0.36 15.94
N ILE A 178 0.17 -0.36 15.49
CA ILE A 178 0.84 -1.56 14.99
C ILE A 178 2.15 -1.81 15.74
N LYS A 179 2.62 -3.05 15.64
CA LYS A 179 3.95 -3.45 16.10
C LYS A 179 4.60 -4.36 15.06
N GLY A 180 5.78 -3.97 14.59
CA GLY A 180 6.61 -4.79 13.72
C GLY A 180 7.06 -6.09 14.39
N SER A 181 7.12 -7.16 13.60
CA SER A 181 7.62 -8.48 14.00
C SER A 181 8.54 -8.99 12.91
N SER A 182 9.85 -8.94 13.16
CA SER A 182 10.91 -9.46 12.26
C SER A 182 11.04 -10.99 12.31
N ILE A 183 9.91 -11.69 12.47
CA ILE A 183 9.88 -13.15 12.45
C ILE A 183 9.59 -13.56 11.02
N ALA A 184 10.54 -14.26 10.40
CA ALA A 184 10.40 -14.76 9.04
C ALA A 184 9.16 -15.67 8.90
N GLY A 185 8.44 -15.53 7.78
CA GLY A 185 7.25 -16.34 7.46
C GLY A 185 5.97 -15.97 8.22
N LYS A 186 5.97 -14.87 8.99
CA LYS A 186 4.74 -14.38 9.63
C LYS A 186 3.82 -13.73 8.60
N ALA A 187 2.51 -13.97 8.72
CA ALA A 187 1.52 -13.28 7.90
C ALA A 187 1.68 -11.75 7.99
N LEU A 188 1.44 -11.05 6.87
CA LEU A 188 1.59 -9.60 6.75
C LEU A 188 0.85 -8.86 7.87
N VAL A 189 -0.39 -9.27 8.15
CA VAL A 189 -1.19 -8.77 9.27
C VAL A 189 -1.73 -9.95 10.08
N SER A 190 -1.56 -9.88 11.39
CA SER A 190 -2.18 -10.81 12.35
C SER A 190 -3.46 -10.24 12.96
N ARG A 191 -4.28 -11.11 13.58
CA ARG A 191 -5.47 -10.67 14.32
C ARG A 191 -5.06 -9.67 15.42
N PRO A 192 -5.87 -8.63 15.68
CA PRO A 192 -5.53 -7.62 16.66
C PRO A 192 -5.52 -8.22 18.07
N SER A 193 -4.48 -7.90 18.83
CA SER A 193 -4.43 -8.15 20.27
C SER A 193 -4.95 -6.94 21.04
N ILE A 194 -5.62 -7.19 22.17
CA ILE A 194 -6.08 -6.16 23.11
C ILE A 194 -5.38 -6.35 24.47
N ALA A 195 -4.39 -7.25 24.54
CA ALA A 195 -3.61 -7.57 25.73
C ALA A 195 -2.56 -6.50 26.05
N ASN A 196 -3.02 -5.26 26.22
CA ASN A 196 -2.23 -4.13 26.70
C ASN A 196 -3.03 -3.35 27.74
N ARG A 197 -2.33 -2.59 28.59
CA ARG A 197 -2.92 -1.86 29.73
C ARG A 197 -4.06 -0.91 29.33
N MET A 198 -4.03 -0.37 28.11
CA MET A 198 -5.03 0.58 27.60
C MET A 198 -6.13 -0.07 26.74
N ARG A 199 -6.13 -1.40 26.61
CA ARG A 199 -7.07 -2.17 25.76
C ARG A 199 -7.21 -1.58 24.34
N VAL A 200 -6.09 -1.18 23.74
CA VAL A 200 -6.01 -0.71 22.35
C VAL A 200 -5.92 -1.92 21.42
N LYS A 201 -6.55 -1.86 20.25
CA LYS A 201 -6.34 -2.87 19.21
C LYS A 201 -4.94 -2.69 18.64
N LEU A 202 -4.06 -3.65 18.88
CA LEU A 202 -2.69 -3.69 18.40
C LEU A 202 -2.56 -4.79 17.35
N PHE A 203 -2.21 -4.43 16.12
CA PHE A 203 -1.94 -5.41 15.07
C PHE A 203 -0.45 -5.70 15.01
N SER A 204 -0.07 -6.98 14.92
CA SER A 204 1.32 -7.33 14.66
C SER A 204 1.54 -7.52 13.16
N ILE A 205 2.53 -6.83 12.62
CA ILE A 205 2.87 -6.78 11.20
C ILE A 205 4.11 -7.64 10.95
N GLY A 206 4.01 -8.54 9.97
CA GLY A 206 5.17 -9.26 9.44
C GLY A 206 5.97 -8.32 8.54
N THR A 207 6.91 -7.58 9.12
CA THR A 207 7.69 -6.54 8.40
C THR A 207 8.48 -7.13 7.24
N ASP A 208 9.04 -8.33 7.44
CA ASP A 208 9.89 -8.98 6.44
C ASP A 208 9.07 -9.38 5.20
N THR A 209 7.87 -9.91 5.42
CA THR A 209 6.92 -10.27 4.34
C THR A 209 6.40 -9.04 3.62
N ALA A 210 6.09 -7.96 4.35
CA ALA A 210 5.66 -6.70 3.73
C ALA A 210 6.77 -6.07 2.88
N LYS A 211 8.02 -6.08 3.37
CA LYS A 211 9.20 -5.58 2.65
C LYS A 211 9.47 -6.40 1.40
N GLU A 212 9.43 -7.73 1.50
CA GLU A 212 9.58 -8.62 0.35
C GLU A 212 8.53 -8.33 -0.74
N MET A 213 7.26 -8.13 -0.34
CA MET A 213 6.19 -7.79 -1.28
C MET A 213 6.39 -6.42 -1.92
N ILE A 214 6.81 -5.41 -1.16
CA ILE A 214 7.11 -4.08 -1.71
C ILE A 214 8.28 -4.15 -2.68
N TYR A 215 9.39 -4.80 -2.32
CA TYR A 215 10.55 -4.92 -3.21
C TYR A 215 10.24 -5.72 -4.48
N SER A 216 9.42 -6.77 -4.37
CA SER A 216 8.85 -7.51 -5.50
C SER A 216 8.12 -6.57 -6.46
N ARG A 217 7.24 -5.72 -5.93
CA ARG A 217 6.43 -4.76 -6.70
C ARG A 217 7.23 -3.62 -7.32
N LEU A 218 8.26 -3.12 -6.61
CA LEU A 218 9.14 -2.07 -7.14
C LEU A 218 9.94 -2.53 -8.38
N LYS A 219 10.18 -3.84 -8.53
CA LYS A 219 10.81 -4.45 -9.71
C LYS A 219 9.87 -4.53 -10.92
N ILE A 220 8.56 -4.35 -10.75
CA ILE A 220 7.59 -4.35 -11.86
C ILE A 220 7.77 -3.05 -12.66
N THR A 221 8.05 -3.19 -13.95
CA THR A 221 8.23 -2.06 -14.88
C THR A 221 7.04 -1.84 -15.81
N GLU A 222 6.20 -2.85 -16.00
CA GLU A 222 4.99 -2.78 -16.82
C GLU A 222 3.82 -2.25 -15.99
N LEU A 223 3.04 -1.34 -16.59
CA LEU A 223 1.84 -0.79 -15.95
C LEU A 223 0.81 -1.89 -15.69
N GLY A 224 0.11 -1.80 -14.54
CA GLY A 224 -0.93 -2.74 -14.16
C GLY A 224 -0.73 -3.39 -12.79
N PRO A 225 -1.08 -4.68 -12.61
CA PRO A 225 -1.18 -5.31 -11.30
C PRO A 225 0.09 -5.16 -10.45
N GLY A 226 -0.04 -4.61 -9.25
CA GLY A 226 1.08 -4.41 -8.33
C GLY A 226 2.09 -3.33 -8.73
N TYR A 227 1.90 -2.60 -9.84
CA TYR A 227 2.80 -1.52 -10.23
C TYR A 227 2.76 -0.37 -9.20
N CYS A 228 3.92 0.26 -8.97
CA CYS A 228 4.07 1.36 -8.03
C CYS A 228 4.33 2.68 -8.77
N HIS A 229 3.34 3.58 -8.74
CA HIS A 229 3.43 4.93 -9.25
C HIS A 229 3.99 5.90 -8.21
N PHE A 230 4.84 6.81 -8.67
CA PHE A 230 5.45 7.85 -7.83
C PHE A 230 5.29 9.23 -8.47
N PRO A 231 5.05 10.27 -7.66
CA PRO A 231 4.82 11.61 -8.17
C PRO A 231 6.15 12.30 -8.51
N ILE A 232 6.09 13.24 -9.45
CA ILE A 232 7.26 14.00 -9.91
C ILE A 232 7.95 14.81 -8.81
N ASN A 233 7.20 15.21 -7.77
CA ASN A 233 7.68 16.03 -6.65
C ASN A 233 8.58 15.25 -5.67
N TYR A 234 8.65 13.92 -5.75
CA TYR A 234 9.54 13.16 -4.88
C TYR A 234 11.00 13.31 -5.31
N ASP A 235 11.84 13.53 -4.32
CA ASP A 235 13.28 13.69 -4.48
C ASP A 235 14.00 12.33 -4.48
N ALA A 236 15.30 12.37 -4.78
CA ALA A 236 16.11 11.16 -4.77
C ALA A 236 16.30 10.59 -3.35
N GLU A 237 16.16 11.41 -2.31
CA GLU A 237 16.31 10.97 -0.92
C GLU A 237 15.18 10.02 -0.52
N TYR A 238 13.93 10.30 -0.92
CA TYR A 238 12.83 9.38 -0.74
C TYR A 238 13.12 7.98 -1.30
N PHE A 239 13.61 7.89 -2.54
CA PHE A 239 13.92 6.59 -3.17
C PHE A 239 15.10 5.87 -2.53
N LYS A 240 16.11 6.62 -2.06
CA LYS A 240 17.22 6.05 -1.28
C LYS A 240 16.74 5.42 0.02
N GLN A 241 15.76 6.04 0.68
CA GLN A 241 15.16 5.51 1.90
C GLN A 241 14.24 4.31 1.62
N LEU A 242 13.42 4.40 0.56
CA LEU A 242 12.53 3.33 0.12
C LEU A 242 13.27 2.04 -0.24
N THR A 243 14.48 2.16 -0.78
CA THR A 243 15.34 1.04 -1.20
C THR A 243 16.56 0.83 -0.29
N ALA A 244 16.56 1.44 0.90
CA ALA A 244 17.73 1.47 1.78
C ALA A 244 18.16 0.09 2.27
N GLU A 245 17.18 -0.77 2.57
CA GLU A 245 17.43 -2.07 3.17
C GLU A 245 17.83 -3.11 2.13
N LYS A 246 18.61 -4.09 2.59
CA LYS A 246 19.04 -5.22 1.76
C LYS A 246 18.78 -6.51 2.50
N ILE A 247 18.48 -7.56 1.75
CA ILE A 247 18.41 -8.90 2.32
C ILE A 247 19.83 -9.44 2.42
N VAL A 248 20.22 -9.83 3.62
CA VAL A 248 21.50 -10.48 3.90
C VAL A 248 21.24 -11.90 4.39
N THR A 249 21.92 -12.87 3.80
CA THR A 249 21.84 -14.28 4.20
C THR A 249 22.86 -14.55 5.30
N TYR A 250 22.35 -14.85 6.48
CA TYR A 250 23.13 -15.32 7.62
C TYR A 250 23.05 -16.83 7.73
N TYR A 251 24.12 -17.49 8.19
CA TYR A 251 24.07 -18.92 8.51
C TYR A 251 23.93 -19.08 10.02
N ASN A 252 22.80 -19.62 10.46
CA ASN A 252 22.58 -19.96 11.86
C ASN A 252 22.56 -21.48 12.00
N LYS A 253 23.54 -22.05 12.71
CA LYS A 253 23.69 -23.51 12.88
C LYS A 253 23.66 -24.29 11.56
N GLY A 254 24.28 -23.75 10.51
CA GLY A 254 24.33 -24.37 9.17
C GLY A 254 23.08 -24.13 8.31
N PHE A 255 22.01 -23.52 8.84
CA PHE A 255 20.82 -23.17 8.06
C PHE A 255 20.89 -21.72 7.58
N PRO A 256 20.69 -21.47 6.27
CA PRO A 256 20.61 -20.11 5.73
C PRO A 256 19.33 -19.43 6.24
N THR A 257 19.49 -18.27 6.88
CA THR A 257 18.42 -17.40 7.37
C THR A 257 18.58 -16.05 6.70
N ARG A 258 17.56 -15.62 5.95
CA ARG A 258 17.53 -14.30 5.31
C ARG A 258 17.01 -13.27 6.30
N LYS A 259 17.71 -12.14 6.41
CA LYS A 259 17.30 -11.03 7.28
C LYS A 259 17.44 -9.71 6.54
N TRP A 260 16.46 -8.84 6.73
CA TRP A 260 16.55 -7.45 6.27
C TRP A 260 17.53 -6.68 7.15
N GLU A 261 18.51 -6.07 6.52
CA GLU A 261 19.53 -5.26 7.18
C GLU A 261 19.55 -3.86 6.60
N LYS A 262 19.48 -2.88 7.51
CA LYS A 262 19.65 -1.47 7.18
C LYS A 262 21.15 -1.12 7.19
N PRO A 263 21.72 -0.64 6.08
CA PRO A 263 23.10 -0.16 6.05
C PRO A 263 23.32 0.98 7.05
N ALA A 264 24.49 0.99 7.70
CA ALA A 264 24.86 2.04 8.65
C ALA A 264 24.77 3.45 8.01
N GLY A 265 24.19 4.40 8.75
CA GLY A 265 24.05 5.80 8.33
C GLY A 265 22.94 6.06 7.31
N LYS A 266 22.19 5.04 6.86
CA LYS A 266 21.03 5.23 5.99
C LYS A 266 19.72 5.34 6.77
N ARG A 267 18.84 6.20 6.26
CA ARG A 267 17.43 6.35 6.65
C ARG A 267 16.57 5.36 5.88
N ASN A 268 15.47 4.90 6.46
CA ASN A 268 14.55 3.89 5.91
C ASN A 268 13.07 4.19 6.23
N GLU A 269 12.78 5.37 6.77
CA GLU A 269 11.46 5.77 7.26
C GLU A 269 10.41 5.76 6.13
N ALA A 270 10.81 6.11 4.90
CA ALA A 270 9.94 5.97 3.72
C ALA A 270 9.49 4.52 3.46
N LEU A 271 10.40 3.54 3.61
CA LEU A 271 10.06 2.13 3.45
C LEU A 271 9.13 1.65 4.56
N ASP A 272 9.39 2.06 5.80
CA ASP A 272 8.57 1.66 6.94
C ASP A 272 7.15 2.28 6.85
N CYS A 273 7.02 3.56 6.47
CA CYS A 273 5.74 4.18 6.15
C CYS A 273 4.97 3.42 5.05
N ARG A 274 5.65 3.00 3.98
CA ARG A 274 5.05 2.21 2.89
C ARG A 274 4.53 0.86 3.39
N VAL A 275 5.31 0.17 4.23
CA VAL A 275 4.92 -1.08 4.90
C VAL A 275 3.66 -0.87 5.74
N TYR A 276 3.56 0.24 6.45
CA TYR A 276 2.43 0.53 7.31
C TYR A 276 1.17 0.92 6.52
N ALA A 277 1.32 1.66 5.43
CA ALA A 277 0.21 1.95 4.51
C ALA A 277 -0.35 0.68 3.86
N LEU A 278 0.54 -0.26 3.49
CA LEU A 278 0.16 -1.58 2.99
C LEU A 278 -0.53 -2.42 4.06
N ALA A 279 -0.01 -2.44 5.29
CA ALA A 279 -0.66 -3.08 6.41
C ALA A 279 -2.08 -2.53 6.66
N ALA A 280 -2.28 -1.21 6.53
CA ALA A 280 -3.58 -0.58 6.68
C ALA A 280 -4.60 -1.06 5.62
N LEU A 281 -4.14 -1.33 4.39
CA LEU A 281 -4.95 -1.94 3.33
C LEU A 281 -5.35 -3.38 3.70
N TYR A 282 -4.40 -4.19 4.15
CA TYR A 282 -4.64 -5.60 4.51
C TYR A 282 -5.50 -5.76 5.76
N ILE A 283 -5.40 -4.85 6.74
CA ILE A 283 -6.32 -4.79 7.89
C ILE A 283 -7.75 -4.51 7.41
N LEU A 284 -7.90 -3.59 6.45
CA LEU A 284 -9.21 -3.24 5.92
C LEU A 284 -9.79 -4.33 5.01
N ASN A 285 -8.93 -5.05 4.30
CA ASN A 285 -9.25 -6.12 3.34
C ASN A 285 -10.43 -5.76 2.40
N PRO A 286 -10.34 -4.64 1.66
CA PRO A 286 -11.43 -4.21 0.78
C PRO A 286 -11.49 -5.06 -0.50
N ASN A 287 -12.68 -5.25 -1.05
CA ASN A 287 -12.83 -5.73 -2.42
C ASN A 287 -12.61 -4.57 -3.39
N LEU A 288 -11.39 -4.45 -3.93
CA LEU A 288 -10.96 -3.35 -4.79
C LEU A 288 -11.74 -3.29 -6.12
N GLU A 289 -12.09 -4.43 -6.71
CA GLU A 289 -12.90 -4.47 -7.95
C GLU A 289 -14.31 -3.91 -7.74
N LEU A 290 -14.94 -4.29 -6.62
CA LEU A 290 -16.26 -3.79 -6.26
C LEU A 290 -16.22 -2.29 -5.94
N LEU A 291 -15.15 -1.81 -5.31
CA LEU A 291 -14.95 -0.37 -5.09
C LEU A 291 -14.75 0.38 -6.42
N ALA A 292 -13.96 -0.16 -7.34
CA ALA A 292 -13.76 0.41 -8.67
C ALA A 292 -15.09 0.54 -9.42
N ASN A 293 -15.90 -0.52 -9.45
CA ASN A 293 -17.21 -0.51 -10.12
C ASN A 293 -18.15 0.53 -9.49
N LYS A 294 -18.23 0.58 -8.15
CA LYS A 294 -19.03 1.60 -7.45
C LYS A 294 -18.55 3.01 -7.75
N MET A 295 -17.23 3.21 -7.85
CA MET A 295 -16.67 4.50 -8.17
C MET A 295 -17.06 4.92 -9.59
N LEU A 296 -16.91 4.04 -10.58
CA LEU A 296 -17.36 4.27 -11.97
C LEU A 296 -18.85 4.64 -12.06
N GLU A 297 -19.71 3.98 -11.27
CA GLU A 297 -21.13 4.36 -11.22
C GLU A 297 -21.35 5.77 -10.63
N GLN A 298 -20.55 6.16 -9.64
CA GLN A 298 -20.61 7.49 -9.03
C GLN A 298 -20.07 8.56 -9.99
N THR A 299 -18.99 8.30 -10.73
CA THR A 299 -18.44 9.23 -11.71
C THR A 299 -19.46 9.52 -12.81
N ALA A 300 -20.09 8.48 -13.35
CA ALA A 300 -21.16 8.62 -14.34
C ALA A 300 -22.32 9.49 -13.82
N LYS A 301 -22.70 9.35 -12.54
CA LYS A 301 -23.73 10.20 -11.90
C LYS A 301 -23.30 11.66 -11.78
N VAL A 302 -22.03 11.93 -11.48
CA VAL A 302 -21.48 13.29 -11.39
C VAL A 302 -21.48 13.96 -12.77
N GLU A 303 -21.00 13.26 -13.80
CA GLU A 303 -20.98 13.76 -15.18
C GLU A 303 -22.39 14.11 -15.69
N VAL A 304 -23.38 13.24 -15.43
CA VAL A 304 -24.78 13.51 -15.80
C VAL A 304 -25.33 14.75 -15.08
N LYS A 305 -25.01 14.93 -13.80
CA LYS A 305 -25.42 16.13 -13.04
C LYS A 305 -24.78 17.39 -13.59
N GLU A 306 -23.49 17.37 -13.90
CA GLU A 306 -22.79 18.51 -14.49
C GLU A 306 -23.33 18.86 -15.87
N THR A 307 -23.62 17.85 -16.70
CA THR A 307 -24.19 18.04 -18.03
C THR A 307 -25.59 18.66 -17.95
N LYS A 308 -26.45 18.18 -17.04
CA LYS A 308 -27.76 18.79 -16.77
C LYS A 308 -27.64 20.23 -16.27
N LYS A 309 -26.65 20.51 -15.40
CA LYS A 309 -26.38 21.86 -14.90
C LYS A 309 -25.95 22.80 -16.03
N LYS A 310 -25.01 22.37 -16.89
CA LYS A 310 -24.58 23.15 -18.08
C LYS A 310 -25.73 23.41 -19.05
N LEU A 311 -26.57 22.40 -19.32
CA LEU A 311 -27.77 22.56 -20.14
C LEU A 311 -28.73 23.59 -19.51
N SER A 312 -29.01 23.51 -18.21
CA SER A 312 -29.90 24.47 -17.53
C SER A 312 -29.37 25.91 -17.51
N LEU A 313 -28.04 26.10 -17.43
CA LEU A 313 -27.40 27.41 -17.49
C LEU A 313 -27.47 28.02 -18.90
N ASN A 314 -27.42 27.19 -19.95
CA ASN A 314 -27.60 27.64 -21.32
C ASN A 314 -29.07 27.99 -21.66
N PHE A 315 -30.03 27.60 -20.82
CA PHE A 315 -31.45 27.94 -20.93
C PHE A 315 -31.86 29.19 -20.15
N ILE A 316 -30.92 30.00 -19.66
CA ILE A 316 -31.24 31.32 -19.09
C ILE A 316 -31.87 32.19 -20.21
N LYS A 317 -33.14 32.54 -19.99
CA LYS A 317 -34.12 33.13 -20.92
C LYS A 317 -33.54 34.26 -21.79
N PRO A 318 -34.03 34.44 -23.05
CA PRO A 318 -33.72 35.63 -23.82
C PRO A 318 -34.10 36.85 -22.97
N ILE A 319 -33.16 37.77 -22.83
CA ILE A 319 -33.41 39.10 -22.24
C ILE A 319 -34.64 39.64 -22.96
N ARG A 320 -35.78 39.71 -22.28
CA ARG A 320 -36.94 40.45 -22.78
C ARG A 320 -36.47 41.88 -22.91
N LYS A 321 -36.12 42.29 -24.12
CA LYS A 321 -35.99 43.71 -24.46
C LYS A 321 -37.36 44.32 -24.13
N THR A 322 -37.44 45.03 -23.02
CA THR A 322 -38.56 45.91 -22.71
C THR A 322 -38.59 46.94 -23.83
N THR A 323 -39.49 46.74 -24.80
CA THR A 323 -39.86 47.80 -25.74
C THR A 323 -40.53 48.90 -24.94
N SER A 324 -39.76 49.91 -24.57
CA SER A 324 -40.25 51.19 -24.08
C SER A 324 -41.01 51.86 -25.21
N PHE A 325 -42.32 51.67 -25.25
CA PHE A 325 -43.22 52.54 -25.99
C PHE A 325 -43.42 53.81 -25.14
N VAL A 326 -43.36 54.98 -25.79
CA VAL A 326 -43.60 56.35 -25.26
C VAL A 326 -42.34 57.12 -24.79
N LYS A 327 -41.79 57.99 -25.67
CA LYS A 327 -41.97 59.47 -25.72
C LYS A 327 -40.73 60.16 -26.30
N ASN A 328 -40.83 60.55 -27.57
CA ASN A 328 -40.29 61.80 -28.11
C ASN A 328 -40.68 61.85 -29.59
N TRP A 329 -41.80 62.52 -29.86
CA TRP A 329 -42.04 63.59 -30.84
C TRP A 329 -43.55 63.84 -30.91
#